data_AF-A0A2E9VIN5-F1
#
_entry.id   AF-A0A2E9VIN5-F1
#
_cell.length_a   1.000
_cell.length_b   1.000
_cell.length_c   1.000
_cell.angle_alpha   90.00
_cell.angle_beta   90.00
_cell.angle_gamma   90.00
#
_symmetry.space_group_name_H-M   'P 1'
#
loop_
_entity.id
_entity.type
_entity.pdbx_description
1 polymer ?
#
loop_
_entity_poly.entity_id
_entity_poly.type
_entity_poly.pdbx_seq_one_letter_code
_entity_poly.pdbx_strand_id
1 'polypeptide(L)'
;MWIISLPLQIGIPQNPGVVNAFTFAGSAVWLIGFFFESVGDWQMARFKSNPDNKGQVLNTGLWRYTRHPNYFGDFCVWWGFWIISISAGGPYWTILSPIVMSIFLMYVSGVTLLEKDLKESKPKYEEYIQRTNAFFPGLPQT
;
A
#
# COMPACT_ATOMS: atom_id res chain seq x y z
N MET A 1 12.55 1.40 13.11
CA MET A 1 13.22 2.12 12.02
C MET A 1 14.42 1.37 11.44
N TRP A 2 15.40 0.92 12.23
CA TRP A 2 16.62 0.27 11.70
C TRP A 2 16.42 -1.02 10.90
N ILE A 3 15.56 -1.94 11.36
CA ILE A 3 15.29 -3.22 10.66
C ILE A 3 14.51 -3.02 9.35
N ILE A 4 13.63 -2.03 9.33
CA ILE A 4 12.74 -1.74 8.20
C ILE A 4 13.52 -1.12 7.04
N SER A 5 14.45 -0.22 7.34
CA SER A 5 15.29 0.45 6.34
C SER A 5 16.48 -0.37 5.84
N LEU A 6 16.66 -1.62 6.28
CA LEU A 6 17.78 -2.48 5.85
C LEU A 6 17.92 -2.61 4.32
N PRO A 7 16.84 -2.75 3.52
CA PRO A 7 16.97 -2.81 2.06
C PRO A 7 17.51 -1.52 1.45
N LEU A 8 17.17 -0.37 2.04
CA LEU A 8 17.65 0.95 1.63
C LEU A 8 19.10 1.20 2.07
N GLN A 9 19.47 0.72 3.26
CA GLN A 9 20.83 0.83 3.79
C GLN A 9 21.82 -0.10 3.08
N ILE A 10 21.39 -1.32 2.76
CA ILE A 10 22.20 -2.33 2.06
C ILE A 10 22.12 -2.16 0.53
N GLY A 11 21.06 -1.50 0.03
CA GLY A 11 20.87 -1.16 -1.37
C GLY A 11 21.75 -0.01 -1.88
N ILE A 12 22.65 0.53 -1.05
CA ILE A 12 23.75 1.38 -1.53
C ILE A 12 24.63 0.48 -2.39
N PRO A 13 24.65 0.69 -3.72
CA PRO A 13 25.21 -0.29 -4.64
C PRO A 13 26.71 -0.42 -4.40
N GLN A 14 27.15 -1.66 -4.17
CA GLN A 14 28.57 -2.04 -4.30
C GLN A 14 29.03 -1.93 -5.78
N ASN A 15 28.07 -1.91 -6.73
CA ASN A 15 28.28 -1.69 -8.17
C ASN A 15 27.29 -0.63 -8.70
N PRO A 16 27.62 0.67 -8.64
CA PRO A 16 26.81 1.71 -9.26
C PRO A 16 26.88 1.57 -10.79
N GLY A 17 25.84 1.03 -11.43
CA GLY A 17 25.76 1.04 -12.89
C GLY A 17 24.98 -0.08 -13.58
N VAL A 18 24.52 -1.12 -12.87
CA VAL A 18 23.75 -2.20 -13.51
C VAL A 18 22.27 -1.82 -13.59
N VAL A 19 21.90 -1.09 -14.64
CA VAL A 19 20.49 -0.90 -15.02
C VAL A 19 20.09 -2.12 -15.86
N ASN A 20 19.19 -2.94 -15.33
CA ASN A 20 18.68 -4.13 -16.02
C ASN A 20 17.14 -4.14 -16.02
N ALA A 21 16.55 -5.15 -16.67
CA ALA A 21 15.09 -5.29 -16.75
C ALA A 21 14.42 -5.36 -15.36
N PHE A 22 15.09 -5.91 -14.34
CA PHE A 22 14.57 -5.94 -12.98
C PHE A 22 14.55 -4.55 -12.34
N THR A 23 15.54 -3.69 -12.62
CA THR A 23 15.52 -2.29 -12.16
C THR A 23 14.28 -1.55 -12.69
N PHE A 24 13.95 -1.73 -13.97
CA PHE A 24 12.73 -1.16 -14.56
C PHE A 24 11.46 -1.76 -13.96
N ALA A 25 11.41 -3.08 -13.77
CA ALA A 25 10.27 -3.75 -13.15
C ALA A 25 10.04 -3.25 -11.71
N GLY A 26 11.09 -3.18 -10.89
CA GLY A 26 11.00 -2.68 -9.52
C GLY A 26 10.60 -1.19 -9.46
N SER A 27 11.12 -0.37 -10.39
CA SER A 27 10.72 1.04 -10.52
C SER A 27 9.25 1.19 -10.91
N ALA A 28 8.75 0.34 -11.82
CA ALA A 28 7.35 0.34 -12.21
C ALA A 28 6.44 -0.05 -11.03
N VAL A 29 6.80 -1.09 -10.28
CA VAL A 29 6.07 -1.51 -9.07
C VAL A 29 6.08 -0.39 -8.03
N TRP A 30 7.22 0.27 -7.84
CA TRP A 30 7.34 1.41 -6.93
C TRP A 30 6.45 2.59 -7.37
N LEU A 31 6.45 2.93 -8.67
CA LEU A 31 5.61 4.02 -9.22
C LEU A 31 4.12 3.74 -9.04
N ILE A 32 3.69 2.50 -9.24
CA ILE A 32 2.32 2.07 -8.95
C ILE A 32 2.02 2.27 -7.47
N GLY A 33 2.92 1.83 -6.58
CA GLY A 33 2.76 2.00 -5.15
C GLY A 33 2.61 3.47 -4.73
N PHE A 34 3.54 4.30 -5.19
CA PHE A 34 3.54 5.74 -4.93
C PHE A 34 2.27 6.43 -5.44
N PHE A 35 1.77 6.04 -6.62
CA PHE A 35 0.51 6.55 -7.15
C PHE A 35 -0.68 6.19 -6.25
N PHE A 36 -0.78 4.91 -5.85
CA PHE A 36 -1.87 4.43 -4.99
C PHE A 36 -1.87 5.09 -3.61
N GLU A 37 -0.69 5.26 -3.02
CA GLU A 37 -0.49 5.95 -1.74
C GLU A 37 -0.89 7.42 -1.85
N SER A 38 -0.22 8.17 -2.73
CA SER A 38 -0.40 9.62 -2.85
C SER A 38 -1.82 10.01 -3.25
N VAL A 39 -2.39 9.32 -4.24
CA VAL A 39 -3.74 9.61 -4.72
C VAL A 39 -4.80 9.11 -3.74
N GLY A 40 -4.58 7.95 -3.11
CA GLY A 40 -5.49 7.39 -2.09
C GLY A 40 -5.63 8.33 -0.90
N ASP A 41 -4.51 8.82 -0.37
CA ASP A 41 -4.48 9.76 0.75
C ASP A 41 -5.04 11.13 0.36
N TRP A 42 -4.72 11.64 -0.83
CA TRP A 42 -5.29 12.89 -1.32
C TRP A 42 -6.82 12.80 -1.45
N GLN A 43 -7.35 11.70 -1.98
CA GLN A 43 -8.81 11.46 -2.08
C GLN A 43 -9.45 11.44 -0.69
N MET A 44 -8.84 10.76 0.27
CA MET A 44 -9.34 10.69 1.65
C MET A 44 -9.28 12.05 2.36
N ALA A 45 -8.19 12.80 2.21
CA ALA A 45 -8.03 14.13 2.79
C ALA A 45 -9.09 15.10 2.25
N ARG A 46 -9.28 15.12 0.92
CA ARG A 46 -10.31 15.92 0.26
C ARG A 46 -11.73 15.51 0.67
N PHE A 47 -11.98 14.22 0.86
CA PHE A 47 -13.28 13.72 1.31
C PHE A 47 -13.57 14.19 2.75
N LYS A 48 -12.59 14.09 3.65
CA LYS A 48 -12.70 14.51 5.06
C LYS A 48 -12.81 16.03 5.22
N SER A 49 -12.24 16.82 4.32
CA SER A 49 -12.30 18.28 4.40
C SER A 49 -13.68 18.87 4.10
N ASN A 50 -14.57 18.11 3.46
CA ASN A 50 -15.95 18.54 3.23
C ASN A 50 -16.87 18.15 4.41
N PRO A 51 -17.44 19.11 5.16
CA PRO A 51 -18.35 18.82 6.27
C PRO A 51 -19.58 18.00 5.88
N ASP A 52 -20.05 18.10 4.65
CA ASP A 52 -21.23 17.36 4.16
C ASP A 52 -20.98 15.84 4.10
N ASN A 53 -19.71 15.43 4.06
CA ASN A 53 -19.31 14.02 4.04
C ASN A 53 -19.25 13.39 5.45
N LYS A 54 -19.58 14.12 6.52
CA LYS A 54 -19.62 13.56 7.87
C LYS A 54 -20.58 12.37 7.92
N GLY A 55 -20.10 11.25 8.46
CA GLY A 55 -20.85 9.99 8.52
C GLY A 55 -20.92 9.21 7.20
N GLN A 56 -20.46 9.78 6.07
CA GLN A 56 -20.44 9.09 4.79
C GLN A 56 -19.16 8.25 4.60
N VAL A 57 -19.19 7.36 3.61
CA VAL A 57 -18.08 6.46 3.26
C VAL A 57 -17.58 6.82 1.87
N LEU A 58 -16.27 7.00 1.72
CA LEU A 58 -15.64 7.23 0.42
C LEU A 58 -15.57 5.90 -0.33
N ASN A 59 -16.38 5.77 -1.39
CA ASN A 59 -16.47 4.57 -2.22
C ASN A 59 -16.21 4.85 -3.71
N THR A 60 -15.53 5.96 -4.01
CA THR A 60 -15.20 6.42 -5.37
C THR A 60 -13.68 6.53 -5.55
N GLY A 61 -13.22 6.67 -6.80
CA GLY A 61 -11.78 6.73 -7.09
C GLY A 61 -11.07 5.41 -6.78
N LEU A 62 -9.91 5.47 -6.14
CA LEU A 62 -9.13 4.27 -5.77
C LEU A 62 -9.83 3.47 -4.67
N TRP A 63 -10.58 4.15 -3.80
CA TRP A 63 -11.36 3.55 -2.73
C TRP A 63 -12.54 2.70 -3.24
N ARG A 64 -12.86 2.75 -4.53
CA ARG A 64 -13.80 1.83 -5.15
C ARG A 64 -13.21 0.43 -5.36
N TYR A 65 -11.90 0.34 -5.59
CA TYR A 65 -11.24 -0.92 -5.97
C TYR A 65 -10.62 -1.64 -4.77
N THR A 66 -10.23 -0.89 -3.74
CA THR A 66 -9.69 -1.41 -2.49
C THR A 66 -10.10 -0.49 -1.34
N ARG A 67 -10.35 -1.04 -0.16
CA ARG A 67 -10.66 -0.28 1.05
C ARG A 67 -9.45 0.40 1.65
N HIS A 68 -8.24 0.00 1.26
CA HIS A 68 -6.99 0.57 1.74
C HIS A 68 -6.01 0.80 0.59
N PRO A 69 -6.31 1.74 -0.33
CA PRO A 69 -5.43 2.02 -1.47
C PRO A 69 -4.04 2.47 -1.04
N ASN A 70 -3.95 3.21 0.07
CA ASN A 70 -2.69 3.62 0.66
C ASN A 70 -1.85 2.44 1.18
N TYR A 71 -2.47 1.45 1.82
CA TYR A 71 -1.73 0.29 2.34
C TYR A 71 -1.24 -0.61 1.20
N PHE A 72 -2.03 -0.73 0.13
CA PHE A 72 -1.58 -1.36 -1.11
C PHE A 72 -0.43 -0.58 -1.75
N GLY A 73 -0.49 0.76 -1.70
CA GLY A 73 0.58 1.66 -2.13
C GLY A 73 1.90 1.36 -1.43
N ASP A 74 1.89 1.40 -0.09
CA ASP A 74 3.02 1.07 0.77
C ASP A 74 3.59 -0.33 0.46
N PHE A 75 2.72 -1.32 0.32
CA PHE A 75 3.11 -2.68 -0.06
C PHE A 75 3.90 -2.67 -1.38
N CYS A 76 3.35 -2.06 -2.44
CA CYS A 76 4.04 -1.97 -3.72
C CYS A 76 5.37 -1.22 -3.61
N VAL A 77 5.45 -0.13 -2.84
CA VAL A 77 6.69 0.60 -2.61
C VAL A 77 7.79 -0.29 -2.03
N TRP A 78 7.49 -1.06 -0.97
CA TRP A 78 8.47 -1.96 -0.33
C TRP A 78 8.90 -3.12 -1.24
N TRP A 79 7.96 -3.69 -1.99
CA TRP A 79 8.26 -4.72 -2.98
C TRP A 79 9.09 -4.17 -4.15
N GLY A 80 8.81 -2.95 -4.60
CA GLY A 80 9.58 -2.25 -5.63
C GLY A 80 11.03 -2.02 -5.20
N PHE A 81 11.25 -1.53 -3.97
CA PHE A 81 12.60 -1.37 -3.42
C PHE A 81 13.36 -2.69 -3.30
N TRP A 82 12.69 -3.77 -2.90
CA TRP A 82 13.32 -5.09 -2.84
C TRP A 82 13.76 -5.58 -4.23
N ILE A 83 12.91 -5.44 -5.25
CA ILE A 83 13.24 -5.80 -6.64
C ILE A 83 14.44 -4.99 -7.14
N ILE A 84 14.46 -3.68 -6.86
CA ILE A 84 15.60 -2.82 -7.22
C ILE A 84 16.87 -3.26 -6.49
N SER A 85 16.77 -3.57 -5.19
CA SER A 85 17.90 -4.00 -4.36
C SER A 85 18.54 -5.30 -4.88
N ILE A 86 17.74 -6.34 -5.18
CA ILE A 86 18.28 -7.58 -5.76
C ILE A 86 18.85 -7.37 -7.16
N SER A 87 18.29 -6.43 -7.95
CA SER A 87 18.81 -6.10 -9.29
C SER A 87 20.22 -5.51 -9.26
N ALA A 88 20.59 -4.85 -8.15
CA ALA A 88 21.89 -4.22 -7.91
C ALA A 88 22.88 -5.16 -7.20
N GLY A 89 22.57 -6.45 -7.07
CA GLY A 89 23.39 -7.44 -6.36
C GLY A 89 23.14 -7.51 -4.85
N GLY A 90 22.03 -6.93 -4.38
CA GLY A 90 21.58 -7.07 -3.00
C GLY A 90 21.23 -8.53 -2.66
N PRO A 91 21.44 -8.95 -1.40
CA PRO A 91 21.25 -10.35 -1.03
C PRO A 91 19.76 -10.72 -0.97
N TYR A 92 19.39 -11.89 -1.50
CA TYR A 92 18.00 -12.35 -1.61
C TYR A 92 17.26 -12.44 -0.27
N TRP A 93 17.97 -12.69 0.85
CA TRP A 93 17.37 -12.77 2.19
C TRP A 93 16.73 -11.45 2.65
N THR A 94 17.02 -10.32 1.99
CA THR A 94 16.35 -9.03 2.23
C THR A 94 14.85 -9.05 1.92
N ILE A 95 14.34 -10.10 1.27
CA ILE A 95 12.90 -10.35 1.06
C ILE A 95 12.11 -10.39 2.38
N LEU A 96 12.78 -10.67 3.50
CA LEU A 96 12.17 -10.62 4.82
C LEU A 96 11.63 -9.23 5.14
N SER A 97 12.24 -8.15 4.65
CA SER A 97 11.76 -6.78 4.89
C SER A 97 10.36 -6.52 4.29
N PRO A 98 10.13 -6.67 2.97
CA PRO A 98 8.80 -6.47 2.40
C PRO A 98 7.78 -7.49 2.93
N ILE A 99 8.18 -8.72 3.27
CA ILE A 99 7.27 -9.71 3.90
C ILE A 99 6.81 -9.22 5.26
N VAL A 100 7.74 -8.83 6.13
CA VAL A 100 7.44 -8.32 7.47
C VAL A 100 6.56 -7.07 7.37
N MET A 101 6.85 -6.16 6.44
CA MET A 101 6.00 -4.99 6.22
C MET A 101 4.60 -5.36 5.72
N SER A 102 4.49 -6.32 4.81
CA SER A 102 3.19 -6.83 4.34
C SER A 102 2.35 -7.38 5.50
N ILE A 103 2.99 -8.11 6.43
CA ILE A 103 2.32 -8.65 7.62
C ILE A 103 1.89 -7.50 8.55
N PHE A 104 2.75 -6.51 8.80
CA PHE A 104 2.39 -5.35 9.62
C PHE A 104 1.21 -4.58 9.02
N LEU A 105 1.21 -4.35 7.71
CA LEU A 105 0.12 -3.65 7.00
C LEU A 105 -1.20 -4.43 7.11
N MET A 106 -1.18 -5.74 6.85
CA MET A 106 -2.40 -6.56 6.84
C MET A 106 -2.95 -6.87 8.24
N TYR A 107 -2.08 -7.10 9.23
CA TYR A 107 -2.49 -7.69 10.51
C TYR A 107 -2.32 -6.77 11.73
N VAL A 108 -1.38 -5.83 11.70
CA VAL A 108 -1.00 -5.06 12.90
C VAL A 108 -1.41 -3.59 12.82
N SER A 109 -1.38 -2.99 11.62
CA SER A 109 -1.55 -1.54 11.44
C SER A 109 -3.01 -1.07 11.41
N GLY A 110 -3.97 -1.98 11.55
CA GLY A 110 -5.33 -1.59 11.90
C GLY A 110 -6.37 -1.62 10.78
N VAL A 111 -6.20 -2.39 9.69
CA VAL A 111 -7.37 -2.72 8.83
C VAL A 111 -8.48 -3.35 9.68
N THR A 112 -8.15 -4.35 10.50
CA THR A 112 -9.12 -5.05 11.35
C THR A 112 -9.68 -4.20 12.48
N LEU A 113 -8.85 -3.40 13.15
CA LEU A 113 -9.27 -2.50 14.23
C LEU A 113 -10.10 -1.32 13.69
N LEU A 114 -9.62 -0.66 12.63
CA LEU A 114 -10.32 0.46 11.99
C LEU A 114 -11.64 0.00 11.36
N GLU A 115 -11.67 -1.16 10.72
CA GLU A 115 -12.91 -1.70 10.17
C GLU A 115 -13.92 -2.02 11.26
N LYS A 116 -13.49 -2.52 12.42
CA LYS A 116 -14.38 -2.79 13.56
C LYS A 116 -15.04 -1.50 14.06
N ASP A 117 -14.27 -0.45 14.29
CA ASP A 117 -14.78 0.84 14.75
C ASP A 117 -15.66 1.53 13.67
N LEU A 118 -15.32 1.38 12.39
CA LEU A 118 -16.10 1.94 11.28
C LEU A 118 -17.42 1.18 11.06
N LYS A 119 -17.45 -0.14 11.27
CA LYS A 119 -18.70 -0.91 11.26
C LYS A 119 -19.67 -0.44 12.35
N GLU A 120 -19.16 -0.14 13.53
CA GLU A 120 -19.97 0.33 14.66
C GLU A 120 -20.45 1.79 14.47
N SER A 121 -19.64 2.64 13.84
CA SER A 121 -19.93 4.08 13.70
C SER A 121 -20.63 4.49 12.40
N LYS A 122 -20.61 3.66 11.35
CA LYS A 122 -21.17 4.01 10.03
C LYS A 122 -22.07 2.90 9.46
N PRO A 123 -23.40 3.08 9.45
CA PRO A 123 -24.35 2.07 8.97
C PRO A 123 -24.11 1.60 7.53
N LYS A 124 -23.64 2.49 6.65
CA LYS A 124 -23.35 2.19 5.23
C LYS A 124 -22.00 1.52 5.00
N TYR A 125 -21.18 1.35 6.04
CA TYR A 125 -19.84 0.77 5.90
C TYR A 125 -19.88 -0.74 5.70
N GLU A 126 -20.88 -1.43 6.26
CA GLU A 126 -21.06 -2.87 6.07
C GLU A 126 -21.33 -3.20 4.59
N GLU A 127 -22.20 -2.43 3.92
CA GLU A 127 -22.44 -2.57 2.47
C GLU A 127 -21.17 -2.32 1.66
N TYR A 128 -20.35 -1.34 2.07
CA TYR A 128 -19.08 -1.04 1.41
C TYR A 128 -18.06 -2.18 1.55
N ILE A 129 -18.01 -2.84 2.71
CA ILE A 129 -17.16 -4.00 2.97
C ILE A 129 -17.54 -5.19 2.08
N GLN A 130 -18.84 -5.42 1.88
CA GLN A 130 -19.29 -6.52 1.03
C GLN A 130 -18.94 -6.32 -0.45
N ARG A 131 -18.90 -5.06 -0.90
CA ARG A 131 -18.67 -4.73 -2.32
C ARG A 131 -17.20 -4.52 -2.69
N THR A 132 -16.35 -4.18 -1.73
CA THR A 132 -14.99 -3.69 -2.01
C THR A 132 -13.94 -4.56 -1.32
N ASN A 133 -12.92 -4.98 -2.06
CA ASN A 133 -11.80 -5.76 -1.53
C ASN A 133 -11.06 -5.00 -0.43
N ALA A 134 -10.58 -5.72 0.60
CA ALA A 134 -9.85 -5.10 1.71
C ALA A 134 -8.52 -4.47 1.28
N PHE A 135 -7.71 -5.20 0.50
CA PHE A 135 -6.31 -4.86 0.27
C PHE A 135 -5.96 -4.80 -1.21
N PHE A 136 -6.05 -5.92 -1.93
CA PHE A 136 -5.73 -5.95 -3.35
C PHE A 136 -6.82 -5.29 -4.19
N PRO A 137 -6.48 -4.30 -5.05
CA PRO A 137 -7.43 -3.67 -5.96
C PRO A 137 -8.14 -4.71 -6.84
N GLY A 138 -9.46 -4.70 -6.83
CA GLY A 138 -10.28 -5.57 -7.67
C GLY A 138 -11.59 -4.91 -8.07
N LEU A 139 -12.29 -5.53 -9.02
CA LEU A 139 -13.61 -5.04 -9.45
C LEU A 139 -14.61 -5.16 -8.28
N PRO A 140 -15.45 -4.14 -8.04
CA PRO A 140 -16.45 -4.20 -6.99
C PRO A 140 -17.48 -5.28 -7.28
N GLN A 141 -17.89 -5.99 -6.23
CA GLN A 141 -19.00 -6.94 -6.30
C GLN A 141 -20.32 -6.13 -6.24
N THR A 142 -21.28 -6.46 -7.11
CA THR A 142 -22.57 -5.75 -7.24
C THR A 142 -23.56 -6.13 -6.16
#